data_AF-A0ABD0P6Z8-F1
#
_entry.id   AF-A0ABD0P6Z8-F1
#
_cell.length_a   1.000
_cell.length_b   1.000
_cell.length_c   1.000
_cell.angle_alpha   90.00
_cell.angle_beta   90.00
_cell.angle_gamma   90.00
#
_symmetry.space_group_name_H-M   'P 1'
#
loop_
_entity.id
_entity.type
_entity.pdbx_description
1 polymer ?
#
loop_
_entity_poly.entity_id
_entity_poly.type
_entity_poly.pdbx_seq_one_letter_code
_entity_poly.pdbx_strand_id
1 'polypeptide(L)' 'RLGIEVKDFGPSWRSGVAFHSVIHAIRPELVDMDIVRKRSNRENLEEAFSVAENELGIPRLLDPE' A
#
# COMPACT_ATOMS: atom_id res chain seq x y z
N ARG A 1 10.11 -6.70 -12.37
CA ARG A 1 10.38 -5.79 -11.23
C ARG A 1 9.27 -4.76 -11.19
N LEU A 2 8.66 -4.49 -10.02
CA LEU A 2 7.50 -3.60 -9.90
C LEU A 2 7.79 -2.11 -10.15
N GLY A 3 9.07 -1.72 -10.30
CA GLY A 3 9.49 -0.36 -10.64
C GLY A 3 9.38 0.65 -9.50
N ILE A 4 9.32 0.17 -8.25
CA ILE A 4 9.09 0.99 -7.06
C ILE A 4 10.41 1.18 -6.34
N GLU A 5 10.72 2.43 -6.03
CA GLU A 5 11.94 2.83 -5.33
C GLU A 5 11.54 3.58 -4.06
N VAL A 6 11.98 3.08 -2.90
CA VAL A 6 11.70 3.68 -1.60
C VAL A 6 13.02 4.19 -1.03
N LYS A 7 13.13 5.51 -0.82
CA LYS A 7 14.37 6.19 -0.37
C LYS A 7 14.26 6.85 0.99
N ASP A 8 13.06 6.91 1.54
CA ASP A 8 12.73 7.64 2.76
C ASP A 8 11.50 6.99 3.44
N PHE A 9 11.15 7.50 4.63
CA PHE A 9 9.93 7.11 5.37
C PHE A 9 8.83 8.18 5.27
N GLY A 10 8.79 8.95 4.18
CA GLY A 10 7.80 9.99 3.95
C GLY A 10 7.36 10.04 2.48
N PRO A 11 7.90 10.96 1.64
CA PRO A 11 7.50 11.12 0.24
C PRO A 11 7.41 9.84 -0.59
N SER A 12 8.34 8.88 -0.39
CA SER A 12 8.37 7.60 -1.09
C SER A 12 7.11 6.73 -0.84
N TRP A 13 6.41 6.97 0.27
CA TRP A 13 5.22 6.22 0.69
C TRP A 13 3.91 6.94 0.38
N ARG A 14 3.97 8.24 0.03
CA ARG A 14 2.81 9.11 -0.14
C ARG A 14 1.82 8.63 -1.19
N SER A 15 2.27 7.88 -2.19
CA SER A 15 1.40 7.33 -3.25
C SER A 15 0.55 6.13 -2.79
N GLY A 16 0.86 5.53 -1.63
CA GLY A 16 0.28 4.29 -1.15
C GLY A 16 0.76 3.02 -1.88
N VAL A 17 1.44 3.16 -3.03
CA VAL A 17 1.92 2.03 -3.86
C VAL A 17 2.97 1.19 -3.12
N ALA A 18 3.81 1.83 -2.30
CA ALA A 18 4.81 1.14 -1.49
C ALA A 18 4.18 0.20 -0.45
N PHE A 19 3.12 0.64 0.24
CA PHE A 19 2.38 -0.20 1.20
C PHE A 19 1.76 -1.42 0.50
N HIS A 20 1.09 -1.19 -0.63
CA HIS A 20 0.55 -2.26 -1.47
C HIS A 20 1.58 -3.28 -1.91
N SER A 21 2.80 -2.82 -2.21
CA SER A 21 3.88 -3.72 -2.63
C SER A 21 4.41 -4.59 -1.50
N VAL A 22 4.42 -4.06 -0.27
CA VAL A 22 4.74 -4.85 0.93
C VAL A 22 3.65 -5.90 1.18
N ILE A 23 2.38 -5.52 1.09
CA ILE A 23 1.24 -6.45 1.22
C ILE A 23 1.32 -7.53 0.14
N HIS A 24 1.52 -7.15 -1.12
CA HIS A 24 1.67 -8.07 -2.25
C HIS A 24 2.88 -9.01 -2.09
N ALA A 25 3.98 -8.54 -1.50
CA ALA A 25 5.14 -9.39 -1.21
C ALA A 25 4.86 -10.43 -0.11
N ILE A 26 3.96 -10.13 0.83
CA ILE A 26 3.54 -11.04 1.91
C ILE A 26 2.47 -12.03 1.41
N ARG A 27 1.44 -11.52 0.74
CA ARG A 27 0.29 -12.29 0.23
C ARG A 27 -0.15 -11.71 -1.13
N PRO A 28 0.42 -12.22 -2.25
CA PRO A 28 0.21 -11.65 -3.58
C PRO A 28 -1.24 -11.51 -4.02
N GLU A 29 -2.10 -12.45 -3.62
CA GLU A 29 -3.51 -12.52 -4.01
C GLU A 29 -4.39 -11.41 -3.41
N LEU A 30 -3.91 -10.69 -2.39
CA LEU A 30 -4.66 -9.57 -1.80
C LEU A 30 -4.57 -8.28 -2.62
N VAL A 31 -3.62 -8.19 -3.56
CA VAL A 31 -3.29 -6.91 -4.22
C VAL A 31 -3.16 -7.09 -5.72
N ASP A 32 -3.97 -6.35 -6.46
CA ASP A 32 -3.79 -6.13 -7.89
C ASP A 32 -2.95 -4.86 -8.13
N MET A 33 -1.66 -5.05 -8.41
CA MET A 33 -0.72 -3.96 -8.63
C MET A 33 -1.02 -3.14 -9.90
N ASP A 34 -1.79 -3.65 -10.86
CA ASP A 34 -2.18 -2.91 -12.06
C ASP A 34 -3.34 -1.95 -11.78
N ILE A 35 -4.19 -2.27 -10.80
CA ILE A 35 -5.22 -1.36 -10.29
C ILE A 35 -4.60 -0.30 -9.39
N VAL A 36 -3.71 -0.69 -8.45
CA VAL A 36 -3.06 0.22 -7.50
C VAL A 36 -2.34 1.38 -8.21
N ARG A 37 -1.67 1.11 -9.34
CA ARG A 37 -0.97 2.15 -10.12
C ARG A 37 -1.88 3.22 -10.74
N LYS A 38 -3.19 2.98 -10.82
CA LYS A 38 -4.16 3.86 -11.48
C LYS A 38 -5.03 4.64 -10.48
N ARG A 39 -5.03 4.25 -9.21
CA ARG A 39 -5.80 4.89 -8.13
C ARG A 39 -5.10 6.13 -7.60
N SER A 40 -5.88 6.99 -6.95
CA SER A 40 -5.33 8.15 -6.24
C SER A 40 -4.54 7.71 -5.00
N ASN A 41 -3.66 8.60 -4.52
CA ASN A 41 -2.88 8.36 -3.30
C ASN A 41 -3.77 8.01 -2.10
N ARG A 42 -4.86 8.76 -1.90
CA ARG A 42 -5.76 8.57 -0.76
C ARG A 42 -6.49 7.23 -0.82
N GLU A 43 -6.97 6.84 -2.00
CA GLU A 43 -7.60 5.52 -2.19
C GLU A 43 -6.60 4.38 -1.94
N ASN A 44 -5.36 4.52 -2.42
CA ASN A 44 -4.34 3.51 -2.19
C ASN A 44 -3.96 3.38 -0.71
N LEU A 45 -3.81 4.51 0.01
CA LEU A 45 -3.49 4.51 1.43
C LEU A 45 -4.62 3.91 2.26
N GLU A 46 -5.86 4.34 2.03
CA GLU A 46 -7.05 3.82 2.73
C GLU A 46 -7.17 2.30 2.55
N GLU A 47 -7.07 1.83 1.31
CA GLU A 47 -7.25 0.42 1.02
C GLU A 47 -6.06 -0.42 1.50
N ALA A 48 -4.82 0.07 1.39
CA ALA A 48 -3.66 -0.64 1.95
C ALA A 48 -3.78 -0.84 3.46
N PHE A 49 -4.21 0.19 4.18
CA PHE A 49 -4.40 0.11 5.64
C PHE A 49 -5.56 -0.82 5.99
N SER A 50 -6.68 -0.74 5.26
CA SER A 50 -7.83 -1.64 5.47
C SER A 50 -7.48 -3.11 5.23
N VAL A 51 -6.77 -3.42 4.14
CA VAL A 51 -6.34 -4.79 3.83
C VAL A 51 -5.33 -5.29 4.87
N ALA A 52 -4.35 -4.46 5.25
CA ALA A 52 -3.36 -4.86 6.26
C ALA A 52 -4.01 -5.17 7.62
N GLU A 53 -5.02 -4.39 8.01
CA GLU A 53 -5.76 -4.62 9.25
C GLU A 53 -6.61 -5.90 9.18
N ASN A 54 -7.46 -6.03 8.15
CA ASN A 54 -8.43 -7.11 8.06
C ASN A 54 -7.82 -8.47 7.71
N GLU A 55 -6.82 -8.48 6.83
CA GLU A 55 -6.28 -9.73 6.27
C GLU A 55 -4.96 -10.17 6.93
N LEU A 56 -4.21 -9.22 7.50
CA LEU A 56 -2.89 -9.47 8.10
C LEU A 56 -2.84 -9.15 9.61
N GLY A 57 -3.90 -8.57 10.19
CA GLY A 57 -3.97 -8.24 11.61
C GLY A 57 -3.02 -7.11 12.03
N ILE A 58 -2.60 -6.25 11.10
CA ILE A 58 -1.71 -5.12 11.38
C ILE A 58 -2.58 -3.92 11.76
N PRO A 59 -2.52 -3.41 13.01
CA PRO A 59 -3.37 -2.32 13.45
C PRO A 59 -3.09 -1.04 12.66
N ARG A 60 -4.15 -0.32 12.31
CA ARG A 60 -4.06 0.96 11.62
C ARG A 60 -3.58 2.06 12.56
N LEU A 61 -2.35 2.51 12.37
CA LEU A 61 -1.73 3.59 13.16
C LEU A 61 -1.74 4.95 12.46
N LEU A 62 -2.08 4.97 11.16
CA LEU A 62 -1.99 6.14 10.30
C LEU A 62 -3.37 6.49 9.70
N ASP A 63 -3.62 7.78 9.61
CA ASP A 63 -4.71 8.34 8.81
C ASP A 63 -4.17 8.68 7.40
N PRO A 64 -4.89 8.37 6.31
CA PRO A 64 -4.49 8.67 4.93
C PRO A 64 -4.57 10.16 4.54
N GLU A 65 -4.91 11.06 5.46
CA GLU A 65 -4.88 12.53 5.29
C GLU A 65 -3.48 13.15 5.20
#